data_AF-A0A952HU10-F1
#
_entry.id   AF-A0A952HU10-F1
#
_cell.length_a   1.000
_cell.length_b   1.000
_cell.length_c   1.000
_cell.angle_alpha   90.00
_cell.angle_beta   90.00
_cell.angle_gamma   90.00
#
_symmetry.space_group_name_H-M   'P 1'
#
loop_
_entity.id
_entity.type
_entity.pdbx_description
1 polymer ?
#
loop_
_entity_poly.entity_id
_entity_poly.type
_entity_poly.pdbx_seq_one_letter_code
_entity_poly.pdbx_strand_id
1 'polypeptide(L)'
;MQQLNRLKIDLLISIILILIYMTGFYNYLPAPLQLLSIKILIVSIALIHAHISRKLLLPAVDWNNEGLNAKTILVIALYIIFIFAYSQAG
;
A
#
# COMPACT_ATOMS: atom_id res chain seq x y z
N MET A 1 10.94 10.81 9.18
CA MET A 1 11.69 9.55 8.92
C MET A 1 10.82 8.28 8.90
N GLN A 2 9.78 8.14 9.74
CA GLN A 2 8.96 6.91 9.79
C GLN A 2 8.17 6.58 8.51
N GLN A 3 7.67 7.58 7.77
CA GLN A 3 6.90 7.35 6.53
C GLN A 3 7.73 6.67 5.43
N LEU A 4 9.03 6.99 5.33
CA LEU A 4 9.93 6.39 4.35
C LEU A 4 10.22 4.92 4.65
N ASN A 5 10.22 4.56 5.93
CA ASN A 5 10.46 3.19 6.37
C ASN A 5 9.28 2.27 6.01
N ARG A 6 8.04 2.75 6.15
CA ARG A 6 6.87 1.94 5.82
C ARG A 6 6.74 1.64 4.33
N LEU A 7 6.94 2.64 3.46
CA LEU A 7 6.96 2.42 2.01
C LEU A 7 8.02 1.39 1.58
N LYS A 8 9.23 1.46 2.17
CA LYS A 8 10.29 0.49 1.89
C LYS A 8 9.91 -0.92 2.32
N ILE A 9 9.25 -1.06 3.48
CA ILE A 9 8.76 -2.34 3.97
C ILE A 9 7.67 -2.89 3.05
N ASP A 10 6.67 -2.08 2.69
CA ASP A 10 5.59 -2.49 1.78
C ASP A 10 6.14 -2.87 0.40
N LEU A 11 7.14 -2.16 -0.10
CA LEU A 11 7.83 -2.50 -1.35
C LEU A 11 8.56 -3.84 -1.24
N LEU A 12 9.31 -4.07 -0.17
CA LEU A 12 10.03 -5.32 0.07
C LEU A 12 9.05 -6.50 0.19
N ILE A 13 7.98 -6.35 0.97
CA ILE A 13 6.92 -7.37 1.13
C ILE A 13 6.29 -7.67 -0.23
N SER A 14 5.96 -6.64 -1.02
CA SER A 14 5.36 -6.82 -2.34
C SER A 14 6.28 -7.59 -3.28
N ILE A 15 7.58 -7.27 -3.31
CA ILE A 15 8.57 -7.99 -4.12
C ILE A 15 8.66 -9.46 -3.70
N ILE A 16 8.78 -9.74 -2.40
CA ILE A 16 8.88 -11.12 -1.89
C ILE A 16 7.63 -11.92 -2.26
N LEU A 17 6.44 -11.36 -2.05
CA LEU A 17 5.18 -12.03 -2.36
C LEU A 17 5.03 -12.25 -3.86
N ILE A 18 5.35 -11.26 -4.70
CA ILE A 18 5.34 -11.42 -6.16
C ILE A 18 6.27 -12.58 -6.58
N LEU A 19 7.47 -12.69 -6.02
CA LEU A 19 8.38 -13.80 -6.31
C LEU A 19 7.79 -15.15 -5.88
N ILE A 20 7.13 -15.23 -4.71
CA ILE A 20 6.43 -16.43 -4.25
C ILE A 20 5.31 -16.85 -5.22
N TYR A 21 4.55 -15.89 -5.75
CA TYR A 21 3.50 -16.17 -6.74
C TYR A 21 4.09 -16.56 -8.10
N MET A 22 5.12 -15.85 -8.58
CA MET A 22 5.76 -16.13 -9.87
C MET A 22 6.44 -17.51 -9.91
N THR A 23 7.01 -17.95 -8.80
CA THR A 23 7.67 -19.27 -8.69
C THR A 23 6.68 -20.41 -8.42
N GLY A 24 5.40 -20.11 -8.20
CA GLY A 24 4.37 -21.11 -7.86
C GLY A 24 4.49 -21.67 -6.43
N PHE A 25 5.38 -21.11 -5.59
CA PHE A 25 5.61 -21.58 -4.23
C PHE A 25 4.35 -21.48 -3.34
N TYR A 26 3.43 -20.56 -3.67
CA TYR A 26 2.16 -20.42 -2.96
C TYR A 26 1.33 -21.72 -2.93
N ASN A 27 1.50 -22.63 -3.89
CA ASN A 27 0.79 -23.93 -3.91
C ASN A 27 1.16 -24.84 -2.74
N TYR A 28 2.32 -24.63 -2.12
CA TYR A 28 2.75 -25.39 -0.92
C TYR A 28 2.19 -24.79 0.37
N LEU A 29 1.58 -23.61 0.33
CA LEU A 29 0.94 -23.00 1.49
C LEU A 29 -0.47 -23.59 1.69
N PRO A 30 -0.91 -23.82 2.93
CA PRO A 30 -2.32 -24.07 3.23
C PRO A 30 -3.23 -22.97 2.67
N ALA A 31 -4.45 -23.33 2.23
CA ALA A 31 -5.39 -22.40 1.60
C ALA A 31 -5.63 -21.08 2.40
N PRO A 32 -5.75 -21.09 3.75
CA PRO A 32 -5.87 -19.84 4.51
C PRO A 32 -4.65 -18.91 4.38
N LEU A 33 -3.45 -19.47 4.30
CA LEU A 33 -2.20 -18.71 4.15
C LEU A 33 -2.03 -18.18 2.72
N GLN A 34 -2.55 -18.89 1.71
CA GLN A 34 -2.62 -18.38 0.35
C GLN A 34 -3.52 -17.13 0.26
N LEU A 35 -4.71 -17.19 0.87
CA LEU A 35 -5.62 -16.04 0.91
C LEU A 35 -5.04 -14.86 1.69
N LEU A 36 -4.40 -15.14 2.83
CA LEU A 36 -3.74 -14.11 3.64
C LEU A 36 -2.61 -13.44 2.85
N SER A 37 -1.77 -14.20 2.16
CA SER A 37 -0.65 -13.66 1.38
C SER A 37 -1.12 -12.83 0.18
N ILE A 38 -2.19 -13.23 -0.52
CA ILE A 38 -2.84 -12.40 -1.55
C ILE A 38 -3.33 -11.09 -0.93
N LYS A 39 -4.02 -11.13 0.21
CA LYS A 39 -4.56 -9.90 0.84
C LYS A 39 -3.44 -8.96 1.29
N ILE A 40 -2.36 -9.49 1.84
CA ILE A 40 -1.19 -8.68 2.22
C ILE A 40 -0.58 -8.03 0.97
N LEU A 41 -0.39 -8.78 -0.12
CA LEU A 41 0.14 -8.25 -1.38
C LEU A 41 -0.72 -7.10 -1.91
N ILE A 42 -2.04 -7.29 -1.96
CA ILE A 42 -2.98 -6.30 -2.45
C ILE A 42 -2.95 -5.03 -1.60
N VAL A 43 -2.93 -5.15 -0.27
CA VAL A 43 -2.84 -4.00 0.65
C VAL A 43 -1.50 -3.27 0.51
N SER A 44 -0.38 -3.99 0.42
CA SER A 44 0.93 -3.35 0.23
C SER A 44 1.02 -2.62 -1.11
N ILE A 45 0.49 -3.20 -2.20
CA ILE A 45 0.41 -2.51 -3.50
C ILE A 45 -0.47 -1.26 -3.39
N ALA A 46 -1.61 -1.33 -2.69
CA ALA A 46 -2.49 -0.19 -2.49
C ALA A 46 -1.78 0.97 -1.79
N LEU A 47 -0.97 0.67 -0.76
CA LEU A 47 -0.18 1.67 -0.03
C LEU A 47 0.90 2.30 -0.91
N ILE A 48 1.60 1.49 -1.71
CA ILE A 48 2.59 1.98 -2.69
C ILE A 48 1.90 2.91 -3.70
N HIS A 49 0.76 2.47 -4.25
CA HIS A 49 -0.03 3.24 -5.21
C HIS A 49 -0.49 4.57 -4.59
N ALA A 50 -1.09 4.54 -3.39
CA ALA A 50 -1.52 5.74 -2.68
C ALA A 50 -0.37 6.73 -2.46
N HIS A 51 0.82 6.22 -2.11
CA HIS A 51 1.99 7.06 -1.88
C HIS A 51 2.51 7.72 -3.17
N ILE A 52 2.59 6.94 -4.26
CA ILE A 52 2.97 7.46 -5.58
C ILE A 52 1.95 8.49 -6.06
N SER A 53 0.67 8.16 -6.01
CA SER A 53 -0.42 9.05 -6.43
C SER A 53 -0.45 10.33 -5.61
N ARG A 54 -0.25 10.27 -4.29
CA ARG A 54 -0.08 11.47 -3.46
C ARG A 54 1.08 12.32 -3.97
N LYS A 55 2.25 11.73 -4.21
CA LYS A 55 3.43 12.49 -4.65
C LYS A 55 3.24 13.14 -6.02
N LEU A 56 2.48 12.50 -6.91
CA LEU A 56 2.16 13.01 -8.25
C LEU A 56 1.08 14.11 -8.23
N LEU A 57 -0.02 13.87 -7.50
CA LEU A 57 -1.19 14.74 -7.51
C LEU A 57 -1.08 15.90 -6.52
N LEU A 58 -0.41 15.69 -5.38
CA LEU A 58 -0.37 16.62 -4.25
C LEU A 58 1.05 16.72 -3.65
N PRO A 59 2.07 17.14 -4.43
CA PRO A 59 3.45 17.22 -3.97
C PRO A 59 3.69 18.26 -2.87
N ALA A 60 2.79 19.24 -2.71
CA ALA A 60 2.97 20.40 -1.83
C ALA A 60 2.55 20.19 -0.36
N VAL A 61 2.06 19.01 0.03
CA VAL A 61 1.58 18.79 1.41
C VAL A 61 2.76 18.49 2.34
N ASP A 62 3.15 19.49 3.13
CA ASP A 62 4.11 19.37 4.23
C ASP A 62 3.38 19.12 5.56
N TRP A 63 3.42 17.87 6.02
CA TRP A 63 2.78 17.45 7.27
C TRP A 63 3.35 18.08 8.54
N ASN A 64 4.54 18.68 8.48
CA ASN A 64 5.17 19.26 9.66
C ASN A 64 4.78 20.72 9.87
N ASN A 65 4.43 21.43 8.79
CA ASN A 65 4.09 22.85 8.81
C ASN A 65 2.62 23.13 8.48
N GLU A 66 1.95 22.23 7.76
CA GLU A 66 0.53 22.36 7.46
C GLU A 66 -0.29 21.60 8.50
N GLY A 67 -1.15 22.32 9.23
CA GLY A 67 -2.18 21.71 10.07
C GLY A 67 -3.24 20.94 9.26
N LEU A 68 -4.37 20.61 9.91
CA LEU A 68 -5.53 20.04 9.23
C LEU A 68 -6.16 21.08 8.28
N ASN A 69 -5.70 21.08 7.02
CA ASN A 69 -6.24 21.88 5.93
C ASN A 69 -6.92 20.98 4.89
N ALA A 70 -7.60 21.59 3.91
CA ALA A 70 -8.32 20.84 2.87
C ALA A 70 -7.42 19.89 2.06
N LYS A 71 -6.14 20.24 1.83
CA LYS A 71 -5.19 19.37 1.12
C LYS A 71 -4.82 18.15 1.95
N THR A 72 -4.55 18.34 3.24
CA THR A 72 -4.24 17.28 4.19
C THR A 72 -5.39 16.28 4.28
N ILE A 73 -6.64 16.77 4.38
CA ILE A 73 -7.85 15.94 4.39
C ILE A 73 -7.98 15.16 3.07
N LEU A 74 -7.74 15.80 1.93
CA LEU A 74 -7.79 15.16 0.62
C LEU A 74 -6.77 14.02 0.51
N VAL A 75 -5.55 14.21 1.02
CA VAL A 75 -4.54 13.14 1.05
C VAL A 75 -5.00 11.96 1.90
N ILE A 76 -5.56 12.21 3.09
CA ILE A 76 -6.08 11.14 3.95
C ILE A 76 -7.21 10.38 3.24
N ALA A 77 -8.16 11.10 2.64
CA ALA A 77 -9.25 10.51 1.88
C ALA A 77 -8.72 9.65 0.72
N LEU A 78 -7.71 10.13 0.00
CA LEU A 78 -7.07 9.40 -1.09
C LEU A 78 -6.48 8.07 -0.59
N TYR A 79 -5.74 8.08 0.52
CA TYR A 79 -5.21 6.87 1.13
C TYR A 79 -6.31 5.88 1.53
N ILE A 80 -7.39 6.36 2.15
CA ILE A 80 -8.53 5.51 2.52
C ILE A 80 -9.19 4.89 1.29
N ILE A 81 -9.43 5.69 0.24
CA ILE A 81 -10.08 5.22 -0.99
C ILE A 81 -9.22 4.17 -1.69
N PHE A 82 -7.91 4.39 -1.83
CA PHE A 82 -7.02 3.41 -2.45
C PHE A 82 -7.00 2.09 -1.68
N ILE A 83 -6.83 2.14 -0.36
CA ILE A 83 -6.83 0.93 0.48
C ILE A 83 -8.18 0.23 0.38
N PHE A 84 -9.29 0.98 0.46
CA PHE A 84 -10.64 0.42 0.37
C PHE A 84 -10.89 -0.25 -1.00
N ALA A 85 -10.60 0.44 -2.10
CA ALA A 85 -10.79 -0.08 -3.45
C ALA A 85 -9.99 -1.38 -3.68
N TYR A 86 -8.74 -1.42 -3.21
CA TYR A 86 -7.92 -2.62 -3.31
C TYR A 86 -8.40 -3.71 -2.36
N SER A 87 -8.90 -3.40 -1.15
CA SER A 87 -9.41 -4.41 -0.22
C SER A 87 -10.64 -5.17 -0.74
N GLN A 88 -11.38 -4.57 -1.69
CA GLN A 88 -12.50 -5.22 -2.39
C GLN A 88 -12.04 -6.13 -3.53
N ALA A 89 -10.79 -5.98 -4.00
CA ALA A 89 -10.18 -6.92 -4.93
C ALA A 89 -9.66 -8.13 -4.14
N GLY A 90 -10.13 -9.33 -4.48
CA GLY A 90 -9.72 -10.59 -3.84
C GLY A 90 -10.88 -11.52 -3.55
#